data_AF-A0A7C7IT12-F1
#
_entry.id   AF-A0A7C7IT12-F1
#
_cell.length_a   1.000
_cell.length_b   1.000
_cell.length_c   1.000
_cell.angle_alpha   90.00
_cell.angle_beta   90.00
_cell.angle_gamma   90.00
#
_symmetry.space_group_name_H-M   'P 1'
#
loop_
_entity.id
_entity.type
_entity.pdbx_description
1 polymer ?
#
loop_
_entity_poly.entity_id
_entity_poly.type
_entity_poly.pdbx_seq_one_letter_code
_entity_poly.pdbx_strand_id
1 'polypeptide(L)'
;MIRVILNIFELIRVLKERGNWRLIRHSRNQLKDFIFCRSGLNRMPLTCVVFYWYRLLRGPEVLIWRLETFGFLFTSETDQKTRDYLNSYL
;
A
#
# COMPACT_ATOMS: atom_id res chain seq x y z
N MET A 1 -17.86 -11.87 0.77
CA MET A 1 -16.73 -12.10 1.70
C MET A 1 -15.59 -12.87 1.06
N ILE A 2 -15.84 -14.01 0.40
CA ILE A 2 -14.79 -14.81 -0.26
C ILE A 2 -13.95 -13.99 -1.24
N ARG A 3 -14.57 -13.15 -2.10
CA ARG A 3 -13.84 -12.23 -3.00
C ARG A 3 -12.92 -11.24 -2.27
N VAL A 4 -13.36 -10.68 -1.16
CA VAL A 4 -12.55 -9.75 -0.35
C VAL A 4 -11.32 -10.46 0.22
N ILE A 5 -11.48 -11.72 0.64
CA ILE A 5 -10.37 -12.54 1.13
C ILE A 5 -9.37 -12.83 0.00
N LEU A 6 -9.84 -13.21 -1.20
CA LEU A 6 -8.98 -13.42 -2.37
C LEU A 6 -8.21 -12.14 -2.74
N ASN A 7 -8.87 -10.99 -2.71
CA ASN A 7 -8.26 -9.69 -2.99
C ASN A 7 -7.20 -9.32 -1.94
N ILE A 8 -7.37 -9.73 -0.67
CA ILE A 8 -6.31 -9.60 0.35
C ILE A 8 -5.10 -10.46 -0.02
N PHE A 9 -5.31 -11.72 -0.44
CA PHE A 9 -4.20 -12.58 -0.87
C PHE A 9 -3.47 -12.01 -2.09
N GLU A 10 -4.19 -11.46 -3.05
CA GLU A 10 -3.61 -10.77 -4.21
C GLU A 10 -2.78 -9.56 -3.78
N LEU A 11 -3.29 -8.73 -2.87
CA LEU A 11 -2.57 -7.59 -2.33
C LEU A 11 -1.26 -8.01 -1.64
N ILE A 12 -1.31 -9.07 -0.82
CA ILE A 12 -0.15 -9.63 -0.13
C ILE A 12 0.87 -10.14 -1.15
N ARG A 13 0.42 -10.81 -2.21
CA ARG A 13 1.28 -11.30 -3.29
C ARG A 13 1.97 -10.16 -4.01
N VAL A 14 1.21 -9.13 -4.40
CA VAL A 14 1.73 -7.91 -5.04
C VAL A 14 2.75 -7.20 -4.15
N LEU A 15 2.47 -7.06 -2.85
CA LEU A 15 3.41 -6.48 -1.88
C LEU A 15 4.67 -7.32 -1.74
N LYS A 16 4.57 -8.65 -1.78
CA LYS A 16 5.73 -9.53 -1.70
C LYS A 16 6.61 -9.44 -2.95
N GLU A 17 6.00 -9.39 -4.13
CA GLU A 17 6.70 -9.39 -5.42
C GLU A 17 7.28 -8.02 -5.77
N ARG A 18 6.55 -6.93 -5.47
CA ARG A 18 6.88 -5.56 -5.92
C ARG A 18 7.12 -4.57 -4.79
N GLY A 19 7.02 -4.99 -3.54
CA GLY A 19 7.16 -4.11 -2.38
C GLY A 19 8.53 -3.46 -2.27
N ASN A 20 8.56 -2.13 -2.16
CA ASN A 20 9.74 -1.40 -1.75
C ASN A 20 9.88 -1.46 -0.22
N TRP A 21 10.42 -2.58 0.27
CA TRP A 21 10.58 -2.81 1.71
C TRP A 21 11.48 -1.78 2.40
N ARG A 22 12.41 -1.14 1.68
CA ARG A 22 13.29 -0.11 2.22
C ARG A 22 12.51 1.17 2.51
N LEU A 23 11.71 1.64 1.55
CA LEU A 23 10.79 2.77 1.75
C LEU A 23 9.71 2.47 2.79
N ILE A 24 9.12 1.27 2.76
CA ILE A 24 8.11 0.86 3.75
C ILE A 24 8.67 0.93 5.17
N ARG A 25 9.94 0.54 5.35
CA ARG A 25 10.61 0.61 6.66
C ARG A 25 10.90 2.04 7.07
N HIS A 26 11.40 2.86 6.14
CA HIS A 26 11.71 4.27 6.38
C HIS A 26 10.43 5.08 6.70
N SER A 27 9.39 4.92 5.90
CA SER A 27 8.11 5.65 5.99
C SER A 27 7.03 4.89 6.77
N ARG A 28 7.41 4.02 7.71
CA ARG A 28 6.46 3.16 8.46
C ARG A 28 5.37 3.96 9.18
N ASN A 29 5.69 5.15 9.67
CA ASN A 29 4.72 6.01 10.34
C ASN A 29 3.71 6.61 9.34
N GLN A 30 4.15 7.07 8.17
CA GLN A 30 3.26 7.55 7.11
C GLN A 30 2.36 6.43 6.59
N LEU A 31 2.90 5.21 6.42
CA LEU A 31 2.13 4.05 6.01
C LEU A 31 1.09 3.67 7.07
N LYS A 32 1.44 3.72 8.36
CA LYS A 32 0.48 3.54 9.46
C LYS A 32 -0.62 4.60 9.41
N ASP A 33 -0.27 5.87 9.22
CA ASP A 33 -1.25 6.94 9.17
C ASP A 33 -2.17 6.82 7.94
N PHE A 34 -1.65 6.37 6.81
CA PHE A 34 -2.44 6.00 5.64
C PHE A 34 -3.39 4.84 5.96
N ILE A 35 -2.88 3.77 6.58
CA ILE A 35 -3.68 2.57 6.86
C ILE A 35 -4.79 2.86 7.86
N PHE A 36 -4.48 3.60 8.92
CA PHE A 36 -5.44 3.91 9.97
C PHE A 36 -6.30 5.13 9.65
N CYS A 37 -6.17 5.73 8.44
CA CYS A 37 -6.83 6.99 8.10
C CYS A 37 -6.63 8.03 9.22
N ARG A 38 -5.38 8.19 9.64
CA ARG A 38 -4.94 9.11 10.70
C ARG A 38 -4.08 10.25 10.17
N SER A 39 -3.89 10.35 8.86
CA SER A 39 -3.28 11.54 8.25
C SER A 39 -4.13 12.78 8.58
N GLY A 40 -3.46 13.90 8.83
CA GLY A 40 -4.08 15.13 9.37
C GLY A 40 -5.27 15.69 8.58
N LEU A 41 -5.48 15.23 7.34
CA LEU A 41 -6.59 15.62 6.47
C LEU A 41 -7.90 14.82 6.68
N ASN A 42 -7.88 13.66 7.36
CA ASN A 42 -9.07 12.81 7.43
C ASN A 42 -9.08 11.90 8.66
N ARG A 43 -9.33 12.46 9.85
CA ARG A 43 -9.32 11.72 11.12
C ARG A 43 -10.63 10.93 11.29
N MET A 44 -10.64 9.67 10.85
CA MET A 44 -11.83 8.81 10.95
C MET A 44 -11.88 8.01 12.27
N PRO A 45 -13.09 7.70 12.79
CA PRO A 45 -13.23 6.75 13.88
C PRO A 45 -12.76 5.36 13.45
N LEU A 46 -12.12 4.62 14.36
CA LEU A 46 -11.58 3.27 14.11
C LEU A 46 -12.62 2.29 13.55
N THR A 47 -13.90 2.44 13.92
CA THR A 47 -15.00 1.63 13.40
C THR A 47 -15.25 1.88 11.91
N CYS A 48 -15.15 3.13 11.44
CA CYS A 48 -15.29 3.49 10.04
C CYS A 48 -14.09 3.03 9.19
N VAL A 49 -12.90 2.92 9.80
CA VAL A 49 -11.69 2.42 9.12
C VAL A 49 -11.91 0.98 8.60
N VAL A 50 -12.57 0.12 9.39
CA VAL A 50 -12.88 -1.26 8.96
C VAL A 50 -13.80 -1.27 7.73
N PHE A 51 -14.84 -0.43 7.72
CA PHE A 51 -15.74 -0.31 6.56
C PHE A 51 -15.04 0.29 5.33
N TYR A 52 -14.15 1.25 5.53
CA TYR A 52 -13.33 1.84 4.48
C TYR A 52 -12.44 0.77 3.82
N TRP A 53 -11.75 -0.03 4.64
CA TRP A 53 -10.93 -1.14 4.16
C TRP A 53 -11.74 -2.21 3.46
N TYR A 54 -12.92 -2.57 3.99
CA TYR A 54 -13.80 -3.52 3.33
C TYR A 54 -14.24 -3.05 1.93
N ARG A 55 -14.53 -1.75 1.78
CA ARG A 55 -14.88 -1.16 0.47
C ARG A 55 -13.68 -1.16 -0.48
N LEU A 56 -12.51 -0.74 -0.01
CA LEU A 56 -11.28 -0.73 -0.81
C LEU A 56 -10.85 -2.13 -1.26
N LEU A 57 -10.94 -3.11 -0.37
CA LEU A 57 -10.61 -4.50 -0.71
C LEU A 57 -11.66 -5.16 -1.62
N ARG A 58 -12.81 -4.53 -1.86
CA ARG A 58 -13.77 -4.99 -2.89
C ARG A 58 -13.30 -4.63 -4.31
N GLY A 59 -12.41 -3.66 -4.45
CA GLY A 59 -11.74 -3.25 -5.69
C GLY A 59 -10.27 -2.86 -5.39
N PRO A 60 -9.38 -3.85 -5.18
CA PRO A 60 -8.02 -3.64 -4.68
C PRO A 60 -7.12 -2.89 -5.67
N GLU A 61 -7.53 -2.74 -6.93
CA GLU A 61 -6.78 -2.06 -7.99
C GLU A 61 -6.46 -0.62 -7.61
N VAL A 62 -7.43 0.10 -7.03
CA VAL A 62 -7.23 1.47 -6.55
C VAL A 62 -6.24 1.52 -5.39
N LEU A 63 -6.24 0.50 -4.53
CA LEU A 63 -5.28 0.41 -3.43
C LEU A 63 -3.87 0.13 -3.95
N ILE A 64 -3.74 -0.80 -4.89
CA ILE A 64 -2.48 -1.13 -5.55
C ILE A 64 -1.92 0.11 -6.24
N TRP A 65 -2.74 0.80 -7.03
CA TRP A 65 -2.34 2.03 -7.72
C TRP A 65 -1.89 3.13 -6.75
N ARG A 66 -2.58 3.29 -5.61
CA ARG A 66 -2.14 4.23 -4.57
C ARG A 66 -0.79 3.84 -3.98
N LEU A 67 -0.58 2.57 -3.68
CA LEU A 67 0.69 2.08 -3.14
C LEU A 67 1.83 2.23 -4.15
N GLU A 68 1.56 2.05 -5.45
CA GLU A 68 2.50 2.35 -6.55
C GLU A 68 2.82 3.84 -6.62
N THR A 69 1.78 4.69 -6.58
CA THR A 69 1.94 6.16 -6.64
C THR A 69 2.77 6.70 -5.47
N PHE A 70 2.59 6.14 -4.27
CA PHE A 70 3.41 6.50 -3.11
C PHE A 70 4.82 5.86 -3.12
N GLY A 71 5.15 5.03 -4.12
CA GLY A 71 6.43 4.35 -4.24
C GLY A 71 6.61 3.15 -3.30
N PHE A 72 5.57 2.75 -2.56
CA PHE A 72 5.60 1.56 -1.72
C PHE A 72 5.59 0.27 -2.54
N LEU A 73 5.08 0.33 -3.76
CA LEU A 73 5.21 -0.71 -4.77
C LEU A 73 6.03 -0.16 -5.94
N PHE A 74 6.99 -0.94 -6.41
CA PHE A 74 7.61 -0.71 -7.71
C PHE A 74 6.63 -1.06 -8.83
N THR A 75 6.68 -0.34 -9.94
CA THR A 75 5.92 -0.74 -11.14
C THR A 75 6.43 -2.09 -11.64
N SER A 76 5.57 -2.85 -12.32
CA SER A 76 5.92 -4.16 -12.89
C SER A 76 7.13 -4.11 -13.82
N GLU A 77 7.41 -2.95 -14.41
CA GLU A 77 8.47 -2.73 -15.40
C GLU A 77 9.77 -2.16 -14.77
N THR A 78 9.80 -1.91 -13.45
CA THR A 78 10.99 -1.30 -12.83
C THR A 78 12.14 -2.31 -12.72
N ASP A 79 13.20 -2.10 -13.49
CA ASP A 79 14.46 -2.84 -13.39
C ASP A 79 15.19 -2.63 -12.05
N GLN A 80 15.99 -3.61 -11.63
CA GLN A 80 16.71 -3.62 -10.37
C GLN A 80 17.62 -2.40 -10.21
N LYS A 81 18.29 -1.95 -11.28
CA LYS A 81 19.15 -0.76 -11.25
C LYS A 81 18.37 0.52 -10.93
N THR A 82 17.16 0.61 -11.45
CA THR A 82 16.26 1.74 -11.18
C THR A 82 15.74 1.71 -9.75
N ARG A 83 15.44 0.51 -9.21
CA ARG A 83 15.05 0.32 -7.80
C ARG A 83 16.16 0.80 -6.86
N ASP A 84 17.40 0.43 -7.15
CA ASP A 84 18.55 0.80 -6.33
C ASP A 84 18.84 2.30 -6.41
N TYR A 85 18.69 2.92 -7.59
CA TYR A 85 18.76 4.37 -7.75
C TYR A 85 17.69 5.10 -6.96
N LEU A 86 16.41 4.70 -7.05
CA LEU A 86 15.32 5.32 -6.28
C LEU A 86 15.55 5.18 -4.77
N ASN A 87 16.08 4.04 -4.33
CA ASN A 87 16.41 3.77 -2.93
C ASN A 87 17.63 4.54 -2.42
N SER A 88 18.43 5.17 -3.28
CA SER A 88 19.57 6.01 -2.87
C SER A 88 19.13 7.34 -2.26
N TYR A 89 17.90 7.78 -2.53
CA TYR A 89 17.29 8.99 -1.97
C TYR A 89 16.58 8.78 -0.61
N LEU A 90 16.69 7.57 -0.05
CA LEU A 90 16.04 7.12 1.20
C LEU A 90 17.05 6.74 2.29
#